data_AF-A0A1C5FJR5-F1
#
_entry.id   AF-A0A1C5FJR5-F1
#
_cell.length_a   1.000
_cell.length_b   1.000
_cell.length_c   1.000
_cell.angle_alpha   90.00
_cell.angle_beta   90.00
_cell.angle_gamma   90.00
#
_symmetry.space_group_name_H-M   'P 1'
#
loop_
_entity.id
_entity.type
_entity.pdbx_description
1 polymer ?
#
loop_
_entity_poly.entity_id
_entity_poly.type
_entity_poly.pdbx_seq_one_letter_code
_entity_poly.pdbx_strand_id
1 'polypeptide(L)' 'MYWMVALLAVDGRQYVYRVYAPADALRGDIFWAAFHCHDEGPYPRASDWFDSAVFWRLGSADRV' A
#
# COMPACT_ATOMS: atom_id res chain seq x y z
N MET A 1 3.20 -6.79 12.69
CA MET A 1 2.05 -5.99 12.22
C MET A 1 2.18 -5.84 10.71
N TYR A 2 1.09 -5.64 9.98
CA TYR A 2 1.17 -5.34 8.55
C TYR A 2 0.28 -4.15 8.22
N TRP A 3 0.83 -3.29 7.36
CA TRP A 3 0.15 -2.17 6.77
C TRP A 3 -0.48 -2.60 5.46
N MET A 4 -1.59 -1.97 5.12
CA MET A 4 -2.19 -2.05 3.82
C MET A 4 -2.09 -0.67 3.16
N VAL A 5 -1.65 -0.66 1.91
CA VAL A 5 -1.56 0.55 1.08
C VAL A 5 -2.36 0.35 -0.17
N ALA A 6 -3.34 1.21 -0.42
CA ALA A 6 -4.02 1.30 -1.71
C ALA A 6 -3.40 2.43 -2.54
N LEU A 7 -2.93 2.09 -3.74
CA LEU A 7 -2.45 3.05 -4.73
C LEU A 7 -3.47 3.16 -5.87
N LEU A 8 -3.87 4.39 -6.21
CA LEU A 8 -4.80 4.66 -7.31
C LEU A 8 -4.10 4.44 -8.66
N ALA A 9 -4.74 3.72 -9.58
CA ALA A 9 -4.27 3.52 -10.94
C ALA A 9 -4.82 4.57 -11.90
N VAL A 10 -4.19 4.74 -13.06
CA VAL A 10 -4.64 5.69 -14.09
C VAL A 10 -6.05 5.39 -14.64
N ASP A 11 -6.52 4.15 -14.51
CA ASP A 11 -7.87 3.73 -14.91
C ASP A 11 -8.90 3.82 -13.76
N GLY A 12 -8.51 4.38 -12.62
CA GLY A 12 -9.34 4.55 -11.43
C GLY A 12 -9.44 3.32 -10.53
N ARG A 13 -8.77 2.21 -10.86
CA ARG A 13 -8.67 1.04 -9.96
C ARG A 13 -7.71 1.31 -8.81
N GLN A 14 -7.74 0.47 -7.79
CA GLN A 14 -6.77 0.53 -6.68
C GLN A 14 -6.00 -0.78 -6.58
N TYR A 15 -4.67 -0.67 -6.45
CA TYR A 15 -3.81 -1.79 -6.12
C TYR A 15 -3.52 -1.77 -4.63
N VAL A 16 -3.86 -2.87 -3.95
CA VAL A 16 -3.76 -2.95 -2.50
C VAL A 16 -2.61 -3.89 -2.10
N TYR A 17 -1.60 -3.33 -1.46
CA TYR A 17 -0.39 -4.04 -1.03
C TYR A 17 -0.41 -4.29 0.46
N ARG A 18 0.02 -5.50 0.87
CA ARG A 18 0.38 -5.78 2.25
C ARG A 18 1.86 -5.50 2.44
N VAL A 19 2.18 -4.52 3.28
CA VAL A 19 3.55 -4.13 3.63
C VAL A 19 3.84 -4.58 5.06
N TYR A 20 4.87 -5.41 5.23
CA TYR A 20 5.34 -5.85 6.53
C TYR A 20 6.28 -4.80 7.10
N ALA A 21 5.83 -4.07 8.12
CA ALA A 21 6.60 -3.01 8.76
C ALA A 21 6.20 -2.83 10.23
N PRO A 22 7.07 -2.20 11.05
CA PRO A 22 6.75 -1.79 12.41
C PRO A 22 5.49 -0.91 12.50
N ALA A 23 4.89 -0.87 13.70
CA ALA A 23 3.67 -0.12 13.96
C ALA A 23 3.84 1.40 13.82
N ASP A 24 5.07 1.86 14.04
CA ASP A 24 5.54 3.24 14.09
C ASP A 24 6.26 3.67 12.81
N ALA A 25 6.33 2.81 11.79
CA ALA A 25 6.85 3.17 10.47
C ALA A 25 6.11 4.38 9.89
N LEU A 26 6.85 5.29 9.26
CA LEU A 26 6.27 6.48 8.65
C LEU A 26 5.53 6.07 7.38
N ARG A 27 4.46 6.80 7.05
CA ARG A 27 3.69 6.53 5.82
C ARG A 27 4.58 6.57 4.56
N GLY A 28 5.62 7.42 4.55
CA GLY A 28 6.64 7.48 3.50
C GLY A 28 7.38 6.16 3.31
N ASP A 29 7.81 5.52 4.41
CA ASP A 29 8.51 4.22 4.38
C ASP A 29 7.59 3.13 3.81
N ILE A 30 6.31 3.14 4.26
CA ILE A 30 5.31 2.17 3.79
C ILE A 30 5.00 2.38 2.30
N PHE A 31 4.86 3.63 1.87
CA PHE A 31 4.59 3.97 0.47
C PHE A 31 5.69 3.48 -0.45
N TRP A 32 6.96 3.74 -0.10
CA TRP A 32 8.08 3.28 -0.92
C TRP A 32 8.16 1.77 -1.00
N ALA A 33 7.94 1.07 0.11
CA ALA A 33 7.90 -0.38 0.11
C ALA A 33 6.77 -0.95 -0.77
N ALA A 34 5.57 -0.34 -0.74
CA ALA A 34 4.45 -0.75 -1.59
C ALA A 34 4.76 -0.56 -3.08
N PHE A 35 5.40 0.56 -3.44
CA PHE A 35 5.79 0.84 -4.82
C PHE A 35 6.79 -0.20 -5.36
N HIS A 36 7.75 -0.66 -4.54
CA HIS A 36 8.69 -1.72 -4.93
C HIS A 36 8.03 -3.09 -5.13
N CYS A 37 6.85 -3.33 -4.54
CA CYS A 37 6.08 -4.56 -4.76
C CYS A 37 5.19 -4.49 -6.00
N HIS A 38 5.06 -3.32 -6.65
CA HIS A 38 4.31 -3.18 -7.89
C HIS A 38 5.18 -3.60 -9.08
N ASP A 39 4.90 -4.78 -9.62
CA ASP A 39 5.25 -5.08 -11.01
C ASP A 39 4.08 -4.62 -11.89
N GLU A 40 4.34 -3.72 -12.84
CA GLU A 40 3.32 -3.07 -13.67
C GLU A 40 2.59 -4.09 -14.58
N GLY A 41 3.17 -5.27 -14.83
CA GLY A 41 2.50 -6.38 -15.54
C GLY A 41 1.72 -5.94 -16.79
N PRO A 42 0.60 -6.58 -17.14
CA PRO A 42 -0.28 -6.13 -18.23
C PRO A 42 -1.29 -5.05 -17.79
N TYR A 43 -1.18 -4.51 -16.57
CA TYR A 43 -2.19 -3.64 -15.98
C TYR A 43 -1.77 -2.17 -16.00
N PRO A 44 -2.71 -1.21 -15.90
CA PRO A 44 -2.37 0.21 -15.92
C PRO A 44 -1.53 0.61 -14.70
N ARG A 45 -0.56 1.51 -14.93
CA ARG A 45 0.35 2.02 -13.90
C ARG A 45 -0.39 2.60 -12.69
N ALA A 46 0.10 2.30 -11.49
CA ALA A 46 -0.28 2.97 -10.26
C ALA A 46 0.29 4.41 -10.20
N SER A 47 -0.45 5.33 -9.60
CA SER A 47 0.02 6.68 -9.28
C SER A 47 1.19 6.62 -8.31
N ASP A 48 2.23 7.37 -8.63
CA ASP A 48 3.39 7.60 -7.79
C ASP A 48 3.19 8.79 -6.82
N TRP A 49 1.97 9.33 -6.74
CA TRP A 49 1.68 10.47 -5.89
C TRP A 49 1.28 9.98 -4.49
N PHE A 50 2.03 10.44 -3.50
CA PHE A 50 1.84 10.05 -2.11
C PHE A 50 0.45 10.42 -1.56
N ASP A 51 -0.13 11.54 -2.01
CA ASP A 51 -1.45 12.02 -1.61
C ASP A 51 -2.61 11.14 -2.15
N SER A 52 -2.37 10.38 -3.21
CA SER A 52 -3.31 9.40 -3.74
C SER A 52 -3.38 8.10 -2.91
N ALA A 53 -2.39 7.88 -2.04
CA ALA A 53 -2.25 6.63 -1.30
C ALA A 53 -3.11 6.61 -0.02
N VAL A 54 -3.84 5.52 0.18
CA VAL A 54 -4.61 5.27 1.40
C VAL A 54 -3.89 4.23 2.25
N PHE A 55 -3.73 4.53 3.54
CA PHE A 55 -2.98 3.69 4.48
C PHE A 55 -3.88 3.22 5.62
N TRP A 56 -3.85 1.93 5.92
CA TRP A 56 -4.47 1.40 7.13
C TRP A 56 -3.63 0.28 7.74
N ARG A 57 -3.70 0.15 9.05
CA ARG A 57 -3.08 -0.97 9.77
C ARG A 57 -4.12 -2.02 10.02
N LEU A 58 -3.77 -3.28 9.77
CA LEU A 58 -4.53 -4.40 10.30
C LEU A 58 -3.86 -4.80 11.61
N GLY A 59 -4.60 -4.66 12.70
CA GLY A 59 -4.21 -5.30 13.96
C GLY A 59 -4.09 -6.81 13.73
N SER A 60 -3.27 -7.49 14.53
CA SER A 60 -3.47 -8.92 14.73
C SER A 60 -4.95 -9.10 15.00
N ALA A 61 -5.67 -9.89 14.19
CA ALA A 61 -7.06 -10.19 14.49
C ALA A 61 -7.08 -10.63 15.96
N ASP A 62 -7.81 -9.90 16.81
CA ASP A 62 -8.24 -10.49 18.06
C ASP A 62 -8.95 -11.77 17.61
N ARG A 63 -8.29 -12.90 17.86
CA ARG A 63 -8.94 -14.20 17.79
C ARG A 63 -10.02 -14.15 18.85
N VAL A 64 -11.22 -13.74 18.45
CA VAL A 64 -12.45 -14.04 19.17
C VAL A 64 -12.64 -15.55 19.15
#